data_AF-A0A4S0N5N7-F1
#
_entry.id   AF-A0A4S0N5N7-F1
#
_cell.length_a   1.000
_cell.length_b   1.000
_cell.length_c   1.000
_cell.angle_alpha   90.00
_cell.angle_beta   90.00
_cell.angle_gamma   90.00
#
_symmetry.space_group_name_H-M   'P 1'
#
loop_
_entity.id
_entity.type
_entity.pdbx_description
1 polymer ?
#
loop_
_entity_poly.entity_id
_entity_poly.type
_entity_poly.pdbx_seq_one_letter_code
_entity_poly.pdbx_strand_id
1 'polypeptide(L)'
;AMLLAYDERVFGDNGPKNWADFWNVEAFPGPRGLYAPVPKHNLEFALLADGVAKEDIWPLTDDKVDRALKKLDEIKPHVTKWWTAGGESPQLLINREFVMSNAFDGSVIAAILQGAPIRMVWEGAHVNYTYWVV
;
A
#
# COMPACT_ATOMS: atom_id res chain seq x y z
N ALA A 1 10.03 1.08 -6.55
CA ALA A 1 8.81 0.26 -6.48
C ALA A 1 7.78 0.89 -5.56
N MET A 2 6.51 0.47 -5.63
CA MET A 2 5.49 0.82 -4.64
C MET A 2 5.14 -0.42 -3.82
N LEU A 3 5.21 -0.30 -2.50
CA LEU A 3 5.06 -1.42 -1.56
C LEU A 3 4.17 -1.04 -0.38
N LEU A 4 3.84 -2.02 0.45
CA LEU A 4 3.13 -1.80 1.70
C LEU A 4 4.12 -1.42 2.82
N ALA A 5 3.85 -0.31 3.51
CA ALA A 5 4.61 0.12 4.68
C ALA A 5 3.69 0.32 5.88
N TYR A 6 4.18 0.03 7.09
CA TYR A 6 3.43 0.17 8.34
C TYR A 6 4.28 0.74 9.48
N ASP A 7 3.61 1.32 10.48
CA ASP A 7 4.24 1.83 11.70
C ASP A 7 4.64 0.67 12.63
N GLU A 8 5.94 0.47 12.81
CA GLU A 8 6.50 -0.56 13.67
C GLU A 8 6.07 -0.39 15.13
N ARG A 9 5.83 0.85 15.58
CA ARG A 9 5.42 1.13 16.96
C ARG A 9 4.02 0.59 17.27
N VAL A 10 3.21 0.33 16.24
CA VAL A 10 1.84 -0.19 16.38
C VAL A 10 1.82 -1.70 16.29
N PHE A 11 2.49 -2.28 15.28
CA PHE A 11 2.36 -3.71 14.99
C PHE A 11 3.62 -4.54 15.28
N GLY A 12 4.78 -3.91 15.48
CA GLY A 12 6.05 -4.60 15.70
C GLY A 12 6.36 -5.66 14.65
N ASP A 13 6.74 -6.86 15.09
CA ASP A 13 6.97 -8.03 14.23
C ASP A 13 5.71 -8.69 13.69
N ASN A 14 4.54 -8.36 14.25
CA ASN A 14 3.26 -8.95 13.90
C ASN A 14 2.44 -8.06 12.95
N GLY A 15 3.10 -7.19 12.18
CA GLY A 15 2.46 -6.35 11.17
C GLY A 15 1.90 -7.11 9.98
N PRO A 16 1.16 -6.40 9.11
CA PRO A 16 0.58 -7.00 7.91
C PRO A 16 1.69 -7.56 7.03
N LYS A 17 1.45 -8.70 6.38
CA LYS A 17 2.43 -9.41 5.56
C LYS A 17 2.13 -9.39 4.07
N ASN A 18 0.93 -8.94 3.69
CA ASN A 18 0.46 -8.85 2.31
C ASN A 18 -0.71 -7.86 2.21
N TRP A 19 -1.28 -7.71 1.01
CA TRP A 19 -2.41 -6.82 0.79
C TRP A 19 -3.74 -7.31 1.38
N ALA A 20 -3.93 -8.61 1.57
CA ALA A 20 -5.12 -9.11 2.28
C ALA A 20 -5.12 -8.64 3.74
N ASP A 21 -3.96 -8.65 4.40
CA ASP A 21 -3.80 -8.12 5.76
C ASP A 21 -4.04 -6.61 5.82
N PHE A 22 -3.62 -5.84 4.80
CA PHE A 22 -3.90 -4.41 4.73
C PHE A 22 -5.41 -4.11 4.74
N TRP A 23 -6.20 -4.95 4.03
CA TRP A 23 -7.66 -4.88 3.99
C TRP A 23 -8.35 -5.45 5.24
N ASN A 24 -7.65 -6.24 6.06
CA ASN A 24 -8.20 -6.82 7.27
C ASN A 24 -8.17 -5.80 8.43
N VAL A 25 -9.21 -4.97 8.49
CA VAL A 25 -9.36 -3.90 9.50
C VAL A 25 -9.59 -4.43 10.92
N GLU A 26 -10.06 -5.67 11.08
CA GLU A 26 -10.29 -6.29 12.37
C GLU A 26 -8.99 -6.81 12.98
N ALA A 27 -8.17 -7.53 12.21
CA ALA A 27 -6.89 -8.05 12.67
C ALA A 27 -5.83 -6.93 12.78
N PHE A 28 -5.88 -5.95 11.88
CA PHE A 28 -4.95 -4.83 11.86
C PHE A 28 -5.71 -3.50 11.95
N PRO A 29 -6.17 -3.10 13.15
CA PRO A 29 -6.96 -1.89 13.31
C PRO A 29 -6.13 -0.62 13.05
N GLY A 30 -6.77 0.39 12.47
CA GLY A 30 -6.20 1.73 12.38
C GLY A 30 -6.42 2.43 11.03
N PRO A 31 -6.08 3.72 10.94
CA PRO A 31 -6.21 4.48 9.70
C PRO A 31 -5.27 3.99 8.59
N ARG A 32 -5.74 4.02 7.33
CA ARG A 32 -5.00 3.65 6.12
C ARG A 32 -4.62 4.89 5.29
N GLY A 33 -3.52 4.78 4.56
CA GLY A 33 -3.12 5.71 3.49
C GLY A 33 -3.10 5.02 2.12
N LEU A 34 -3.47 5.74 1.06
CA LEU A 34 -3.33 5.28 -0.32
C LEU A 34 -2.89 6.41 -1.25
N TYR A 35 -2.03 6.09 -2.21
CA TYR A 35 -1.60 7.01 -3.26
C TYR A 35 -2.75 7.37 -4.20
N ALA A 36 -3.05 8.65 -4.37
CA ALA A 36 -4.15 9.12 -5.23
C ALA A 36 -3.79 9.25 -6.73
N PRO A 37 -2.64 9.84 -7.12
CA PRO A 37 -2.38 10.22 -8.51
C PRO A 37 -2.31 9.08 -9.53
N VAL A 38 -1.99 7.85 -9.10
CA VAL A 38 -1.89 6.69 -10.01
C VAL A 38 -2.78 5.56 -9.50
N PRO A 39 -4.09 5.60 -9.82
CA PRO A 39 -5.07 4.68 -9.25
C PRO A 39 -4.90 3.23 -9.70
N LYS A 40 -4.21 3.00 -10.84
CA LYS A 40 -3.93 1.63 -11.34
C LYS A 40 -3.21 0.75 -10.32
N HIS A 41 -2.33 1.31 -9.47
CA HIS A 41 -1.64 0.53 -8.44
C HIS A 41 -2.62 0.08 -7.36
N ASN A 42 -3.60 0.92 -7.02
CA ASN A 42 -4.62 0.59 -6.03
C ASN A 42 -5.54 -0.53 -6.53
N LEU A 43 -5.79 -0.61 -7.85
CA LEU A 43 -6.53 -1.74 -8.44
C LEU A 43 -5.77 -3.06 -8.28
N GLU A 44 -4.47 -3.06 -8.54
CA GLU A 44 -3.61 -4.24 -8.35
C GLU A 44 -3.60 -4.71 -6.90
N PHE A 45 -3.42 -3.79 -5.95
CA PHE A 45 -3.42 -4.11 -4.51
C PHE A 45 -4.78 -4.61 -4.04
N ALA A 46 -5.87 -4.04 -4.54
CA ALA A 46 -7.22 -4.49 -4.26
C ALA A 46 -7.47 -5.92 -4.77
N LEU A 47 -6.98 -6.28 -5.96
CA LEU A 47 -7.08 -7.64 -6.50
C LEU A 47 -6.26 -8.64 -5.71
N LEU A 48 -5.05 -8.27 -5.28
CA LEU A 48 -4.23 -9.09 -4.39
C LEU A 48 -4.93 -9.31 -3.05
N ALA A 49 -5.58 -8.29 -2.51
CA ALA A 49 -6.40 -8.40 -1.30
C ALA A 49 -7.67 -9.26 -1.49
N ASP A 50 -8.18 -9.34 -2.72
CA ASP A 50 -9.30 -10.21 -3.13
C ASP A 50 -8.85 -11.66 -3.44
N GLY A 51 -7.58 -11.98 -3.21
CA GLY A 51 -7.02 -13.33 -3.41
C GLY A 51 -6.69 -13.69 -4.86
N VAL A 52 -6.68 -12.73 -5.78
CA VAL A 52 -6.19 -12.96 -7.14
C VAL A 52 -4.68 -13.19 -7.10
N ALA A 53 -4.20 -14.27 -7.72
CA ALA A 53 -2.78 -14.56 -7.83
C ALA A 53 -2.07 -13.44 -8.62
N LYS A 54 -0.84 -13.10 -8.23
CA LYS A 54 -0.08 -12.00 -8.83
C LYS A 54 0.08 -12.16 -10.34
N GLU A 55 0.27 -13.40 -10.78
CA GLU A 55 0.44 -13.79 -12.18
C GLU A 55 -0.83 -13.61 -13.01
N ASP A 56 -2.00 -13.65 -12.35
CA ASP A 56 -3.32 -13.58 -12.98
C ASP A 56 -3.94 -12.18 -12.95
N ILE A 57 -3.24 -11.17 -12.42
CA ILE A 57 -3.76 -9.79 -12.38
C ILE A 57 -3.95 -9.25 -13.79
N TRP A 58 -2.99 -9.52 -14.67
CA TRP A 58 -2.98 -9.01 -16.04
C TRP A 58 -3.45 -10.06 -17.05
N PRO A 59 -4.20 -9.68 -18.10
CA PRO A 59 -4.75 -8.34 -18.35
C PRO A 59 -5.88 -7.99 -17.36
N LEU A 60 -6.08 -6.69 -17.12
CA LEU A 60 -7.25 -6.19 -16.40
C LEU A 60 -8.47 -6.31 -17.32
N THR A 61 -9.31 -7.30 -17.07
CA THR A 61 -10.64 -7.44 -17.68
C THR A 61 -11.66 -6.61 -16.91
N ASP A 62 -12.80 -6.31 -17.53
CA ASP A 62 -13.88 -5.54 -16.88
C ASP A 62 -14.29 -6.16 -15.54
N ASP A 63 -14.45 -7.49 -15.47
CA ASP A 63 -14.74 -8.22 -14.23
C ASP A 63 -13.69 -7.99 -13.13
N LYS A 64 -12.40 -7.91 -13.48
CA LYS A 64 -11.32 -7.64 -12.51
C LYS A 64 -11.37 -6.19 -12.05
N VAL A 65 -11.68 -5.25 -12.94
CA VAL A 65 -11.85 -3.85 -12.57
C VAL A 65 -13.00 -3.71 -11.57
N ASP A 66 -14.14 -4.36 -11.83
CA ASP A 66 -15.30 -4.33 -10.94
C ASP A 66 -14.99 -4.93 -9.55
N ARG A 67 -14.29 -6.07 -9.52
CA ARG A 67 -13.80 -6.67 -8.26
C ARG A 67 -12.91 -5.72 -7.49
N ALA A 68 -11.95 -5.10 -8.16
CA ALA A 68 -11.01 -4.16 -7.56
C ALA A 68 -11.73 -2.92 -7.00
N LEU A 69 -12.67 -2.36 -7.74
CA LEU A 69 -13.46 -1.20 -7.31
C LEU A 69 -14.31 -1.54 -6.08
N LYS A 70 -14.94 -2.72 -6.04
CA LYS A 70 -15.70 -3.18 -4.87
C LYS A 70 -14.82 -3.27 -3.62
N LYS A 71 -13.61 -3.84 -3.73
CA LYS A 71 -12.63 -3.87 -2.63
C LYS A 71 -12.18 -2.47 -2.23
N LEU A 72 -12.01 -1.55 -3.18
CA LEU A 72 -11.67 -0.17 -2.87
C LEU A 72 -12.80 0.54 -2.10
N ASP A 73 -14.07 0.27 -2.44
CA ASP A 73 -15.21 0.78 -1.68
C ASP A 73 -15.26 0.23 -0.25
N GLU A 74 -14.88 -1.03 -0.04
CA GLU A 74 -14.79 -1.65 1.30
C GLU A 74 -13.75 -0.94 2.19
N ILE A 75 -12.57 -0.63 1.66
CA ILE A 75 -11.49 -0.02 2.47
C ILE A 75 -11.63 1.50 2.60
N LYS A 76 -12.31 2.15 1.66
CA LYS A 76 -12.42 3.62 1.57
C LYS A 76 -12.80 4.31 2.89
N PRO A 77 -13.73 3.80 3.73
CA PRO A 77 -14.04 4.42 5.03
C PRO A 77 -12.86 4.44 6.01
N HIS A 78 -11.89 3.54 5.83
CA HIS A 78 -10.71 3.41 6.67
C HIS A 78 -9.50 4.19 6.14
N VAL A 79 -9.58 4.73 4.91
CA VAL A 79 -8.52 5.54 4.31
C VAL A 79 -8.69 7.00 4.74
N THR A 80 -7.86 7.43 5.69
CA THR A 80 -7.92 8.81 6.22
C THR A 80 -7.16 9.80 5.35
N LYS A 81 -6.18 9.33 4.57
CA LYS A 81 -5.35 10.18 3.71
C LYS A 81 -5.11 9.54 2.36
N TRP A 82 -5.49 10.29 1.33
CA TRP A 82 -5.15 10.03 -0.06
C TRP A 82 -3.95 10.90 -0.42
N TRP A 83 -2.75 10.38 -0.20
CA TRP A 83 -1.51 11.16 -0.34
C TRP A 83 -1.12 11.29 -1.82
N THR A 84 -0.37 12.34 -2.14
CA THR A 84 -0.12 12.74 -3.54
C THR A 84 1.35 12.90 -3.88
N ALA A 85 2.21 13.18 -2.89
CA ALA A 85 3.65 13.28 -3.09
C ALA A 85 4.40 12.15 -2.35
N GLY A 86 5.43 11.59 -2.97
CA GLY A 86 6.11 10.40 -2.46
C GLY A 86 6.72 10.54 -1.07
N GLY A 87 7.22 11.73 -0.73
CA GLY A 87 7.78 12.02 0.60
C GLY A 87 6.71 12.15 1.71
N GLU A 88 5.43 12.31 1.36
CA GLU A 88 4.36 12.44 2.35
C GLU A 88 4.13 11.12 3.09
N SER A 89 4.19 9.98 2.39
CA SER A 89 3.82 8.69 2.97
C SER A 89 4.65 8.31 4.22
N PRO A 90 6.00 8.37 4.19
CA PRO A 90 6.80 8.12 5.39
C PRO A 90 6.54 9.14 6.51
N GLN A 91 6.38 10.43 6.18
CA GLN A 91 6.13 11.45 7.18
C GLN A 91 4.78 11.26 7.88
N LEU A 92 3.75 10.88 7.12
CA LEU A 92 2.42 10.59 7.64
C LEU A 92 2.40 9.34 8.53
N LEU A 93 3.23 8.32 8.23
CA LEU A 93 3.49 7.18 9.14
C LEU A 93 4.19 7.63 10.41
N ILE A 94 5.24 8.44 10.31
CA ILE A 94 5.99 8.96 11.46
C ILE A 94 5.05 9.75 12.39
N ASN A 95 4.20 10.61 11.80
CA ASN A 95 3.21 11.43 12.48
C ASN A 95 1.99 10.65 12.97
N ARG A 96 1.85 9.37 12.59
CA ARG A 96 0.70 8.51 12.92
C ARG A 96 -0.65 9.01 12.40
N GLU A 97 -0.65 9.71 11.27
CA GLU A 97 -1.91 10.07 10.59
C GLU A 97 -2.59 8.85 9.95
N PHE A 98 -1.80 7.84 9.61
CA PHE A 98 -2.22 6.47 9.34
C PHE A 98 -1.20 5.48 9.91
N VAL A 99 -1.62 4.23 10.14
CA VAL A 99 -0.75 3.17 10.68
C VAL A 99 -0.17 2.28 9.59
N MET A 100 -0.73 2.32 8.39
CA MET A 100 -0.25 1.59 7.22
C MET A 100 -0.67 2.29 5.92
N SER A 101 0.15 2.16 4.88
CA SER A 101 -0.12 2.74 3.56
C SER A 101 0.66 2.02 2.48
N ASN A 102 0.23 2.18 1.22
CA ASN A 102 1.17 2.03 0.13
C ASN A 102 2.21 3.18 0.17
N ALA A 103 3.45 2.92 -0.27
CA ALA A 103 4.54 3.88 -0.20
C ALA A 103 5.58 3.59 -1.27
N PHE A 104 6.30 4.63 -1.71
CA PHE A 104 7.48 4.43 -2.56
C PHE A 104 8.65 3.92 -1.72
N ASP A 105 9.21 2.80 -2.15
CA ASP A 105 10.35 2.14 -1.50
C ASP A 105 11.51 3.09 -1.20
N GLY A 106 11.95 3.90 -2.17
CA GLY A 106 13.06 4.83 -1.99
C GLY A 106 12.83 5.85 -0.87
N SER A 107 11.61 6.38 -0.76
CA SER A 107 11.25 7.33 0.30
C SER A 107 11.18 6.66 1.68
N VAL A 108 10.66 5.44 1.75
CA VAL A 108 10.60 4.69 3.02
C VAL A 108 11.98 4.24 3.47
N ILE A 109 12.82 3.74 2.56
CA ILE A 109 14.21 3.37 2.86
C ILE A 109 14.98 4.57 3.41
N ALA A 110 14.87 5.74 2.77
CA ALA A 110 15.51 6.95 3.25
C ALA A 110 15.07 7.33 4.67
N ALA A 111 13.78 7.19 4.98
CA ALA A 111 13.25 7.44 6.31
C ALA A 111 13.75 6.40 7.35
N ILE A 112 13.77 5.12 7.00
CA ILE A 112 14.29 4.04 7.87
C ILE A 112 15.77 4.28 8.18
N LEU A 113 16.58 4.67 7.20
CA LEU A 113 17.99 5.02 7.40
C LEU A 113 18.19 6.22 8.34
N GLN A 114 17.18 7.09 8.45
CA GLN A 114 17.15 8.20 9.41
C GLN A 114 16.58 7.80 10.79
N GLY A 115 16.28 6.52 11.01
CA GLY A 115 15.75 5.99 12.26
C GLY A 115 14.22 6.05 12.38
N ALA A 116 13.50 6.25 11.27
CA ALA A 116 12.04 6.19 11.30
C ALA A 116 11.57 4.76 11.64
N PRO A 117 10.62 4.58 12.56
CA PRO A 117 10.12 3.27 13.00
C PRO A 117 9.07 2.75 12.02
N ILE A 118 9.49 2.49 10.79
CA ILE A 118 8.64 2.02 9.69
C ILE A 118 9.17 0.68 9.22
N ARG A 119 8.25 -0.24 8.91
CA ARG A 119 8.57 -1.51 8.28
C ARG A 119 7.96 -1.61 6.90
N MET A 120 8.66 -2.30 6.02
CA MET A 120 8.27 -2.53 4.63
C MET A 120 7.88 -3.98 4.40
N VAL A 121 6.91 -4.18 3.53
CA VAL A 121 6.40 -5.47 3.11
C VAL A 121 6.51 -5.54 1.59
N TRP A 122 7.38 -6.42 1.11
CA TRP A 122 7.67 -6.59 -0.32
C TRP A 122 6.69 -7.53 -1.02
N GLU A 123 5.97 -8.35 -0.26
CA GLU A 123 4.98 -9.27 -0.81
C GLU A 123 3.86 -8.50 -1.51
N GLY A 124 3.64 -8.80 -2.79
CA GLY A 124 2.69 -8.06 -3.63
C GLY A 124 3.13 -6.62 -3.98
N ALA A 125 4.41 -6.24 -3.82
CA ALA A 125 4.89 -4.93 -4.24
C ALA A 125 4.79 -4.75 -5.77
N HIS A 126 4.34 -3.56 -6.18
CA HIS A 126 4.32 -3.14 -7.58
C HIS A 126 5.71 -2.63 -8.00
N VAL A 127 6.36 -3.36 -8.89
CA VAL A 127 7.68 -3.00 -9.41
C VAL A 127 7.52 -2.22 -10.71
N ASN A 128 7.94 -0.95 -10.70
CA ASN A 128 8.02 -0.16 -11.91
C ASN A 128 9.31 -0.45 -12.65
N TYR A 129 9.22 -0.76 -13.95
CA TYR A 129 10.36 -0.75 -14.86
C TYR A 129 10.49 0.66 -15.44
N THR A 130 11.44 1.43 -14.92
CA THR A 130 11.81 2.73 -15.51
C THR A 130 12.76 2.49 -16.68
N TYR A 131 12.29 2.83 -17.89
CA TYR A 131 13.14 2.93 -19.06
C TYR A 131 13.50 4.39 -19.27
N TRP A 132 14.77 4.66 -19.53
CA TRP A 132 15.23 5.97 -20.00
C TRP A 132 15.59 5.83 -21.47
N VAL A 133 14.99 6.67 -22.30
CA VAL A 133 15.36 6.82 -23.71
C VAL A 133 16.25 8.06 -23.80
N VAL A 134 17.40 7.93 -24.46
CA VAL A 134 18.30 9.05 -24.79
C VAL A 134 17.85 9.68 -26.10
#